data_AF-A0A1H8ZYW4-F1
#
_entry.id   AF-A0A1H8ZYW4-F1
#
_cell.length_a   1.000
_cell.length_b   1.000
_cell.length_c   1.000
_cell.angle_alpha   90.00
_cell.angle_beta   90.00
_cell.angle_gamma   90.00
#
_symmetry.space_group_name_H-M   'P 1'
#
loop_
_entity.id
_entity.type
_entity.pdbx_description
1 polymer ?
#
loop_
_entity_poly.entity_id
_entity_poly.type
_entity_poly.pdbx_seq_one_letter_code
_entity_poly.pdbx_strand_id
1 'polypeptide(L)'
;MVKNRKIIFATIIITVFVVIIIILLNRDRIKREEEFKRELELLYEDETFALGMDTYNCYRDFSYVDVNWLIISLASYNHYTKEELSVEEVKEFLSSEYDDNGELYVLNPPENIAKFIIWSKSGGRSLTGEYYIHLCRFQDDNSEKYTLKSALIMDEEKLYELIEDFENCPNREEYDNFF
;
A
#
# COMPACT_ATOMS: atom_id res chain seq x y z
N MET A 1 -67.77 20.01 7.52
CA MET A 1 -66.99 18.97 6.80
C MET A 1 -65.87 19.49 5.91
N VAL A 2 -66.03 20.58 5.15
CA VAL A 2 -65.02 21.09 4.19
C VAL A 2 -63.72 21.60 4.86
N LYS A 3 -63.81 22.19 6.05
CA LYS A 3 -62.66 22.74 6.80
C LYS A 3 -61.65 21.64 7.22
N ASN A 4 -62.15 20.47 7.60
CA ASN A 4 -61.30 19.33 7.99
C ASN A 4 -60.57 18.70 6.80
N ARG A 5 -61.18 18.69 5.60
CA ARG A 5 -60.51 18.22 4.37
C ARG A 5 -59.32 19.11 3.97
N LYS A 6 -59.45 20.44 4.11
CA LYS A 6 -58.35 21.38 3.82
C LYS A 6 -57.17 21.21 4.78
N ILE A 7 -57.46 20.97 6.07
CA ILE A 7 -56.42 20.72 7.08
C ILE A 7 -55.69 19.40 6.78
N ILE A 8 -56.43 18.31 6.50
CA ILE A 8 -55.84 17.01 6.14
C ILE A 8 -54.94 17.13 4.90
N PHE A 9 -55.41 17.86 3.87
CA PHE A 9 -54.63 18.06 2.64
C PHE A 9 -53.34 18.86 2.88
N ALA A 10 -53.41 19.91 3.70
CA ALA A 10 -52.23 20.68 4.10
C ALA A 10 -51.23 19.84 4.89
N THR A 11 -51.71 18.99 5.81
CA THR A 11 -50.85 18.06 6.57
C THR A 11 -50.15 17.08 5.63
N ILE A 12 -50.85 16.50 4.65
CA ILE A 12 -50.24 15.59 3.66
C ILE A 12 -49.13 16.29 2.87
N ILE A 13 -49.37 17.52 2.39
CA ILE A 13 -48.37 18.28 1.63
C ILE A 13 -47.14 18.56 2.49
N ILE A 14 -47.32 18.97 3.74
CA ILE A 14 -46.21 19.25 4.67
C ILE A 14 -45.40 17.97 4.91
N THR A 15 -46.07 16.84 5.16
CA THR A 15 -45.39 15.56 5.36
C THR A 15 -44.59 15.15 4.12
N VAL A 16 -45.15 15.31 2.92
CA VAL A 16 -44.43 15.04 1.66
C VAL A 16 -43.21 15.95 1.52
N PHE A 17 -43.34 17.24 1.86
CA PHE A 17 -42.22 18.18 1.80
C PHE A 17 -41.10 17.80 2.78
N VAL A 18 -41.44 17.41 4.01
CA VAL A 18 -40.48 16.95 5.01
C VAL A 18 -39.76 15.69 4.54
N VAL A 19 -40.48 14.72 3.96
CA VAL A 19 -39.86 13.49 3.41
C VAL A 19 -38.90 13.81 2.27
N ILE A 20 -39.27 14.72 1.35
CA ILE A 20 -38.39 15.15 0.27
C ILE A 20 -37.12 15.79 0.81
N ILE A 21 -37.23 16.67 1.81
CA ILE A 21 -36.06 17.32 2.44
C ILE A 21 -35.14 16.27 3.09
N ILE A 22 -35.69 15.28 3.81
CA ILE A 22 -34.91 14.20 4.42
C ILE A 22 -34.17 13.39 3.36
N ILE A 23 -34.83 13.05 2.24
CA ILE A 23 -34.20 12.31 1.14
C ILE A 23 -33.06 13.12 0.53
N LEU A 24 -33.26 14.42 0.29
CA LEU A 24 -32.23 15.29 -0.28
C LEU A 24 -31.03 15.43 0.65
N LEU A 25 -31.24 15.65 1.95
CA LEU A 25 -30.16 15.76 2.94
C LEU A 25 -29.38 14.45 3.10
N ASN A 26 -30.06 13.30 3.07
CA ASN A 26 -29.40 12.00 3.16
C ASN A 26 -28.66 11.63 1.87
N ARG A 27 -29.11 12.09 0.70
CA ARG A 27 -28.45 11.80 -0.57
C ARG A 27 -27.00 12.30 -0.58
N ASP A 28 -26.77 13.52 -0.14
CA ASP A 28 -25.42 14.10 -0.11
C ASP A 28 -24.54 13.45 0.96
N ARG A 29 -25.13 13.00 2.07
CA ARG A 29 -24.42 12.21 3.08
C ARG A 29 -24.00 10.85 2.54
N ILE A 30 -24.93 10.10 1.92
CA ILE A 30 -24.67 8.78 1.33
C ILE A 30 -23.58 8.87 0.26
N LYS A 31 -23.66 9.87 -0.63
CA LYS A 31 -22.63 10.08 -1.64
C LYS A 31 -21.24 10.29 -1.04
N ARG A 32 -21.11 11.12 -0.01
CA ARG A 32 -19.83 11.35 0.68
C ARG A 32 -19.32 10.09 1.37
N GLU A 33 -20.21 9.31 1.98
CA GLU A 33 -19.85 8.01 2.58
C GLU A 33 -19.37 7.01 1.51
N GLU A 34 -20.00 6.99 0.34
CA GLU A 34 -19.58 6.15 -0.80
C GLU A 34 -18.24 6.61 -1.40
N GLU A 35 -18.04 7.92 -1.57
CA GLU A 35 -16.79 8.51 -2.04
C GLU A 35 -15.64 8.19 -1.07
N PHE A 36 -15.86 8.37 0.23
CA PHE A 36 -14.87 8.04 1.26
C PHE A 36 -14.54 6.55 1.29
N LYS A 37 -15.53 5.65 1.19
CA LYS A 37 -15.28 4.21 1.12
C LYS A 37 -14.43 3.84 -0.08
N ARG A 38 -14.71 4.43 -1.24
CA ARG A 38 -13.94 4.18 -2.45
C ARG A 38 -12.51 4.71 -2.34
N GLU A 39 -12.33 5.89 -1.76
CA GLU A 39 -11.00 6.43 -1.50
C GLU A 39 -10.22 5.53 -0.53
N LEU A 40 -10.87 5.06 0.53
CA LEU A 40 -10.28 4.14 1.49
C LEU A 40 -9.87 2.80 0.85
N GLU A 41 -10.71 2.23 -0.01
CA GLU A 41 -10.39 1.01 -0.78
C GLU A 41 -9.14 1.20 -1.66
N LEU A 42 -9.01 2.36 -2.31
CA LEU A 42 -7.84 2.67 -3.14
C LEU A 42 -6.57 2.84 -2.31
N LEU A 43 -6.66 3.42 -1.11
CA LEU A 43 -5.52 3.57 -0.22
C LEU A 43 -5.02 2.20 0.28
N TYR A 44 -5.92 1.28 0.63
CA TYR A 44 -5.53 -0.09 0.97
C TYR A 44 -4.93 -0.83 -0.23
N GLU A 45 -5.48 -0.64 -1.43
CA GLU A 45 -4.92 -1.24 -2.64
C GLU A 45 -3.48 -0.75 -2.89
N ASP A 46 -3.24 0.56 -2.78
CA ASP A 46 -1.90 1.15 -2.91
C ASP A 46 -0.94 0.62 -1.83
N GLU A 47 -1.39 0.56 -0.57
CA GLU A 47 -0.59 0.07 0.58
C GLU A 47 -0.23 -1.41 0.42
N THR A 48 -1.23 -2.28 0.26
CA THR A 48 -1.02 -3.73 0.16
C THR A 48 -0.14 -4.08 -1.02
N PHE A 49 -0.33 -3.40 -2.15
CA PHE A 49 0.50 -3.59 -3.32
C PHE A 49 1.96 -3.13 -3.10
N ALA A 50 2.17 -1.98 -2.47
CA ALA A 50 3.52 -1.46 -2.19
C ALA A 50 4.28 -2.33 -1.19
N LEU A 51 3.59 -2.88 -0.19
CA LEU A 51 4.18 -3.69 0.88
C LEU A 51 4.35 -5.18 0.51
N GLY A 52 4.22 -5.52 -0.78
CA GLY A 52 4.50 -6.87 -1.27
C GLY A 52 3.41 -7.89 -0.99
N MET A 53 2.15 -7.45 -0.91
CA MET A 53 0.99 -8.34 -0.85
C MET A 53 0.29 -8.41 -2.22
N ASP A 54 -0.63 -9.37 -2.36
CA ASP A 54 -1.64 -9.30 -3.41
C ASP A 54 -2.49 -8.01 -3.24
N THR A 55 -3.12 -7.52 -4.31
CA THR A 55 -3.96 -6.32 -4.24
C THR A 55 -5.21 -6.59 -3.40
N TYR A 56 -5.24 -6.05 -2.19
CA TYR A 56 -6.40 -6.08 -1.30
C TYR A 56 -6.93 -4.67 -1.08
N ASN A 57 -8.26 -4.52 -1.09
CA ASN A 57 -8.95 -3.26 -0.81
C ASN A 57 -9.36 -3.11 0.66
N CYS A 58 -8.64 -3.78 1.57
CA CYS A 58 -8.90 -3.76 3.00
C CYS A 58 -7.62 -4.11 3.77
N TYR A 59 -7.63 -3.82 5.07
CA TYR A 59 -6.52 -4.12 5.96
C TYR A 59 -6.10 -5.60 5.92
N ARG A 60 -4.79 -5.80 5.90
CA ARG A 60 -4.12 -7.09 6.04
C ARG A 60 -2.92 -6.91 6.94
N ASP A 61 -2.75 -7.85 7.86
CA ASP A 61 -1.57 -7.88 8.70
C ASP A 61 -0.35 -8.42 7.93
N PHE A 62 0.80 -8.38 8.59
CA PHE A 62 2.07 -8.82 8.03
C PHE A 62 2.09 -10.28 7.54
N SER A 63 1.14 -11.14 7.96
CA SER A 63 1.12 -12.56 7.53
C SER A 63 0.80 -12.76 6.04
N TYR A 64 0.29 -11.72 5.38
CA TYR A 64 -0.03 -11.72 3.96
C TYR A 64 1.10 -11.18 3.07
N VAL A 65 2.19 -10.69 3.67
CA VAL A 65 3.33 -10.11 2.96
C VAL A 65 4.21 -11.21 2.37
N ASP A 66 4.55 -11.09 1.09
CA ASP A 66 5.72 -11.78 0.53
C ASP A 66 6.99 -11.10 1.06
N VAL A 67 7.57 -11.69 2.10
CA VAL A 67 8.71 -11.11 2.83
C VAL A 67 9.92 -10.92 1.91
N ASN A 68 10.20 -11.87 1.02
CA ASN A 68 11.35 -11.76 0.11
C ASN A 68 11.15 -10.62 -0.89
N TRP A 69 9.95 -10.48 -1.44
CA TRP A 69 9.63 -9.34 -2.31
C TRP A 69 9.70 -8.01 -1.56
N LEU A 70 9.23 -7.95 -0.31
CA LEU A 70 9.35 -6.76 0.53
C LEU A 70 10.81 -6.40 0.77
N ILE A 71 11.66 -7.36 1.13
CA ILE A 71 13.11 -7.16 1.33
C ILE A 71 13.75 -6.53 0.08
N ILE A 72 13.48 -7.09 -1.10
CA ILE A 72 14.00 -6.59 -2.38
C ILE A 72 13.46 -5.19 -2.69
N SER A 73 12.17 -4.94 -2.41
CA SER A 73 11.54 -3.64 -2.63
C SER A 73 12.11 -2.55 -1.74
N LEU A 74 12.36 -2.85 -0.46
CA LEU A 74 12.98 -1.94 0.48
C LEU A 74 14.45 -1.69 0.14
N ALA A 75 15.20 -2.73 -0.23
CA ALA A 75 16.58 -2.57 -0.70
C ALA A 75 16.67 -1.67 -1.94
N SER A 76 15.78 -1.87 -2.91
CA SER A 76 15.65 -1.01 -4.10
C SER A 76 15.32 0.44 -3.70
N TYR A 77 14.33 0.64 -2.82
CA TYR A 77 13.97 1.96 -2.32
C TYR A 77 15.17 2.67 -1.69
N ASN A 78 15.89 1.97 -0.80
CA ASN A 78 17.06 2.52 -0.11
C ASN A 78 18.18 2.83 -1.10
N HIS A 79 18.38 1.97 -2.10
CA HIS A 79 19.35 2.17 -3.17
C HIS A 79 19.08 3.46 -3.96
N TYR A 80 17.86 3.66 -4.45
CA TYR A 80 17.51 4.75 -5.36
C TYR A 80 17.21 6.07 -4.65
N THR A 81 16.69 6.04 -3.43
CA THR A 81 16.27 7.26 -2.71
C THR A 81 17.25 7.72 -1.65
N LYS A 82 18.15 6.83 -1.19
CA LYS A 82 19.03 7.07 -0.02
C LYS A 82 18.27 7.29 1.29
N GLU A 83 16.98 6.97 1.33
CA GLU A 83 16.23 6.80 2.56
C GLU A 83 16.42 5.37 3.09
N GLU A 84 16.07 5.13 4.35
CA GLU A 84 16.12 3.80 4.95
C GLU A 84 14.76 3.44 5.52
N LEU A 85 14.27 2.26 5.15
CA LEU A 85 13.09 1.63 5.73
C LEU A 85 13.37 0.13 5.88
N SER A 86 13.11 -0.40 7.07
CA SER A 86 13.33 -1.81 7.43
C SER A 86 12.05 -2.65 7.37
N VAL A 87 12.22 -3.97 7.28
CA VAL A 87 11.10 -4.92 7.36
C VAL A 87 10.43 -4.85 8.73
N GLU A 88 11.20 -4.63 9.81
CA GLU A 88 10.69 -4.47 11.16
C GLU A 88 9.74 -3.28 11.29
N GLU A 89 10.07 -2.14 10.69
CA GLU A 89 9.20 -0.95 10.68
C GLU A 89 7.89 -1.23 9.92
N VAL A 90 7.96 -1.94 8.79
CA VAL A 90 6.75 -2.37 8.05
C VAL A 90 5.92 -3.34 8.88
N LYS A 91 6.57 -4.27 9.60
CA LYS A 91 5.89 -5.23 10.47
C LYS A 91 5.22 -4.56 11.67
N GLU A 92 5.85 -3.55 12.25
CA GLU A 92 5.26 -2.73 13.31
C GLU A 92 4.05 -1.96 12.79
N PHE A 93 4.18 -1.32 11.62
CA PHE A 93 3.07 -0.63 10.96
C PHE A 93 1.86 -1.55 10.71
N LEU A 94 2.11 -2.77 10.21
CA LEU A 94 1.07 -3.76 9.94
C LEU A 94 0.66 -4.61 11.16
N SER A 95 1.06 -4.21 12.37
CA SER A 95 0.65 -4.91 13.60
C SER A 95 -0.76 -4.52 14.05
N SER A 96 -1.27 -3.39 13.57
CA SER A 96 -2.60 -2.85 13.87
C SER A 96 -3.14 -2.08 12.67
N GLU A 97 -4.46 -2.11 12.46
CA GLU A 97 -5.13 -1.26 11.48
C GLU A 97 -5.24 0.20 11.96
N TYR A 98 -5.16 0.41 13.28
CA TYR A 98 -5.39 1.69 13.95
C TYR A 98 -4.16 2.16 14.73
N ASP A 99 -3.98 3.47 14.80
CA ASP A 99 -3.00 4.13 15.64
C ASP A 99 -3.43 4.19 17.12
N ASP A 100 -2.56 4.74 17.97
CA ASP A 100 -2.82 4.90 19.41
C ASP A 100 -4.04 5.80 19.73
N ASN A 101 -4.48 6.62 18.78
CA ASN A 101 -5.65 7.50 18.92
C ASN A 101 -6.95 6.85 18.42
N GLY A 102 -6.86 5.66 17.81
CA GLY A 102 -7.98 4.96 17.18
C GLY A 102 -8.28 5.44 15.76
N GLU A 103 -7.36 6.17 15.13
CA GLU A 103 -7.43 6.59 13.73
C GLU A 103 -6.82 5.52 12.82
N LEU A 104 -7.32 5.41 11.58
CA LEU A 104 -6.83 4.41 10.62
C LEU A 104 -5.43 4.77 10.13
N TYR A 105 -4.48 3.83 10.23
CA TYR A 105 -3.11 4.04 9.74
C TYR A 105 -3.06 4.28 8.24
N VAL A 106 -3.93 3.64 7.45
CA VAL A 106 -3.97 3.83 6.00
C VAL A 106 -4.29 5.29 5.59
N LEU A 107 -4.96 6.06 6.46
CA LEU A 107 -5.25 7.48 6.23
C LEU A 107 -4.10 8.40 6.65
N ASN A 108 -3.29 7.96 7.62
CA ASN A 108 -2.20 8.73 8.19
C ASN A 108 -1.03 7.82 8.56
N PRO A 109 -0.35 7.23 7.58
CA PRO A 109 0.74 6.31 7.85
C PRO A 109 1.96 7.07 8.40
N PRO A 110 2.87 6.39 9.12
CA PRO A 110 4.18 6.94 9.46
C PRO A 110 4.90 7.50 8.22
N GLU A 111 5.65 8.59 8.38
CA GLU A 111 6.20 9.35 7.25
C GLU A 111 7.09 8.52 6.31
N ASN A 112 7.93 7.65 6.87
CA ASN A 112 8.79 6.72 6.12
C ASN A 112 7.97 5.71 5.29
N ILE A 113 6.93 5.11 5.88
CA ILE A 113 6.00 4.21 5.19
C ILE A 113 5.26 4.95 4.07
N ALA A 114 4.76 6.16 4.36
CA ALA A 114 4.06 7.00 3.40
C ALA A 114 4.93 7.30 2.17
N LYS A 115 6.20 7.68 2.39
CA LYS A 115 7.15 7.94 1.31
C LYS A 115 7.44 6.70 0.48
N PHE A 116 7.60 5.55 1.12
CA PHE A 116 7.82 4.28 0.41
C PHE A 116 6.61 3.90 -0.47
N ILE A 117 5.38 3.99 0.05
CA ILE A 117 4.16 3.72 -0.72
C ILE A 117 4.06 4.66 -1.93
N ILE A 118 4.28 5.96 -1.72
CA ILE A 118 4.26 6.97 -2.80
C ILE A 118 5.34 6.69 -3.84
N TRP A 119 6.57 6.36 -3.41
CA TRP A 119 7.67 6.03 -4.31
C TRP A 119 7.35 4.79 -5.15
N SER A 120 6.87 3.72 -4.51
CA SER A 120 6.49 2.47 -5.18
C SER A 120 5.48 2.74 -6.31
N LYS A 121 4.44 3.53 -6.02
CA LYS A 121 3.41 3.94 -6.97
C LYS A 121 3.92 4.84 -8.10
N SER A 122 4.90 5.70 -7.81
CA SER A 122 5.40 6.72 -8.75
C SER A 122 6.45 6.19 -9.73
N GLY A 123 6.69 4.88 -9.77
CA GLY A 123 7.68 4.23 -10.63
C GLY A 123 8.66 3.34 -9.89
N GLY A 124 8.66 3.38 -8.55
CA GLY A 124 9.51 2.53 -7.72
C GLY A 124 9.33 1.04 -7.99
N ARG A 125 8.11 0.61 -8.34
CA ARG A 125 7.86 -0.79 -8.77
C ARG A 125 8.73 -1.23 -9.94
N SER A 126 8.89 -0.39 -10.97
CA SER A 126 9.73 -0.70 -12.13
C SER A 126 11.19 -0.79 -11.70
N LEU A 127 11.64 0.15 -10.86
CA LEU A 127 12.98 0.17 -10.30
C LEU A 127 13.28 -1.06 -9.43
N THR A 128 12.31 -1.53 -8.63
CA THR A 128 12.43 -2.81 -7.91
C THR A 128 12.58 -3.99 -8.85
N GLY A 129 11.87 -4.01 -9.98
CA GLY A 129 12.03 -5.04 -11.00
C GLY A 129 13.43 -5.02 -11.63
N GLU A 130 13.96 -3.83 -11.93
CA GLU A 130 15.34 -3.65 -12.42
C GLU A 130 16.37 -4.10 -11.39
N TYR A 131 16.21 -3.65 -10.15
CA TYR A 131 17.05 -4.04 -9.02
C TYR A 131 17.09 -5.56 -8.81
N TYR A 132 15.93 -6.21 -8.86
CA TYR A 132 15.82 -7.68 -8.81
C TYR A 132 16.61 -8.35 -9.94
N ILE A 133 16.55 -7.82 -11.16
CA ILE A 133 17.34 -8.34 -12.29
C ILE A 133 18.84 -8.18 -12.02
N HIS A 134 19.26 -7.05 -11.43
CA HIS A 134 20.66 -6.83 -11.07
C HIS A 134 21.13 -7.86 -10.03
N LEU A 135 20.32 -8.10 -8.99
CA LEU A 135 20.59 -9.14 -7.98
C LEU A 135 20.72 -10.53 -8.62
N CYS A 136 19.81 -10.92 -9.51
CA CYS A 136 19.88 -12.22 -10.20
C CYS A 136 21.16 -12.37 -11.03
N ARG A 137 21.59 -11.32 -11.74
CA ARG A 137 22.83 -11.36 -12.52
C ARG A 137 24.06 -11.45 -11.63
N PHE A 138 24.12 -10.65 -10.58
CA PHE A 138 25.19 -10.71 -9.60
C PHE A 138 25.27 -12.10 -8.96
N GLN A 139 24.12 -12.69 -8.64
CA GLN A 139 24.02 -14.05 -8.13
C GLN A 139 24.56 -15.10 -9.13
N ASP A 140 24.23 -14.98 -10.42
CA ASP A 140 24.71 -15.87 -11.48
C ASP A 140 26.25 -15.79 -11.63
N ASP A 141 26.80 -14.58 -11.59
CA ASP A 141 28.25 -14.34 -11.67
C ASP A 141 29.02 -14.85 -10.44
N ASN A 142 28.34 -14.99 -9.30
CA ASN A 142 28.89 -15.47 -8.02
C ASN A 142 28.27 -16.82 -7.60
N SER A 143 27.99 -17.68 -8.59
CA SER A 143 27.29 -18.97 -8.38
C SER A 143 28.05 -19.97 -7.49
N GLU A 144 29.34 -19.76 -7.25
CA GLU A 144 30.13 -20.51 -6.27
C GLU A 144 29.77 -20.17 -4.82
N LYS A 145 29.28 -18.94 -4.57
CA LYS A 145 28.82 -18.47 -3.26
C LYS A 145 27.31 -18.62 -3.11
N TYR A 146 26.55 -18.32 -4.16
CA TYR A 146 25.10 -18.33 -4.14
C TYR A 146 24.51 -19.47 -4.99
N THR A 147 23.58 -20.23 -4.43
CA THR A 147 22.85 -21.24 -5.22
C THR A 147 22.02 -20.56 -6.30
N LEU A 148 21.91 -21.12 -7.51
CA LEU A 148 21.08 -20.60 -8.63
C LEU A 148 19.54 -20.72 -8.41
N LYS A 149 19.07 -20.39 -7.21
CA LYS A 149 17.65 -20.29 -6.86
C LYS A 149 17.21 -18.83 -6.98
N SER A 150 15.99 -18.58 -7.42
CA SER A 150 15.47 -17.20 -7.46
C SER A 150 15.57 -16.54 -6.07
N ALA A 151 15.98 -15.27 -6.04
CA ALA A 151 16.02 -14.47 -4.81
C ALA A 151 14.65 -14.39 -4.11
N LEU A 152 13.54 -14.60 -4.85
CA LEU A 152 12.18 -14.65 -4.29
C LEU A 152 11.89 -15.88 -3.43
N ILE A 153 12.71 -16.93 -3.52
CA ILE A 153 12.56 -18.17 -2.73
C ILE A 153 13.80 -18.50 -1.92
N MET A 154 14.72 -17.53 -1.81
CA MET A 154 15.92 -17.65 -1.00
C MET A 154 15.56 -17.53 0.49
N ASP A 155 16.39 -18.11 1.36
CA ASP A 155 16.31 -17.85 2.79
C ASP A 155 16.57 -16.35 3.07
N GLU A 156 15.85 -15.76 4.02
CA GLU A 156 15.91 -14.32 4.28
C GLU A 156 17.33 -13.85 4.64
N GLU A 157 18.05 -14.60 5.48
CA GLU A 157 19.43 -14.24 5.86
C GLU A 157 20.35 -14.25 4.63
N LYS A 158 20.16 -15.21 3.72
CA LYS A 158 20.92 -15.29 2.47
C LYS A 158 20.54 -14.21 1.47
N LEU A 159 19.28 -13.78 1.45
CA LEU A 159 18.83 -12.67 0.63
C LEU A 159 19.45 -11.35 1.10
N TYR A 160 19.48 -11.10 2.41
CA TYR A 160 20.17 -9.94 2.97
C TYR A 160 21.67 -9.97 2.67
N GLU A 161 22.33 -11.14 2.80
CA GLU A 161 23.74 -11.30 2.44
C GLU A 161 23.99 -10.98 0.95
N LEU A 162 23.13 -11.49 0.05
CA LEU A 162 23.22 -11.22 -1.39
C LEU A 162 23.10 -9.72 -1.70
N ILE A 163 22.14 -9.04 -1.07
CA ILE A 163 21.91 -7.60 -1.24
C ILE A 163 23.10 -6.81 -0.72
N GLU A 164 23.62 -7.14 0.47
CA GLU A 164 24.78 -6.48 1.06
C GLU A 164 26.03 -6.65 0.18
N ASP A 165 26.29 -7.86 -0.30
CA ASP A 165 27.40 -8.12 -1.21
C ASP A 165 27.27 -7.35 -2.53
N PHE A 166 26.05 -7.31 -3.10
CA PHE A 166 25.78 -6.58 -4.32
C PHE A 166 26.00 -5.07 -4.15
N GLU A 167 25.49 -4.48 -3.06
CA GLU A 167 25.66 -3.05 -2.77
C GLU A 167 27.12 -2.67 -2.53
N ASN A 168 27.92 -3.59 -1.99
CA ASN A 168 29.34 -3.38 -1.73
C ASN A 168 30.25 -3.86 -2.88
N CYS A 169 29.68 -4.34 -3.98
CA CYS A 169 30.42 -4.86 -5.12
C CYS A 169 31.19 -3.73 -5.85
N PRO A 170 32.52 -3.83 -6.05
CA PRO A 170 33.32 -2.77 -6.67
C PRO A 170 32.91 -2.40 -8.11
N ASN A 171 32.33 -3.34 -8.86
CA ASN A 171 31.87 -3.17 -10.23
C ASN A 171 30.34 -3.20 -10.34
N ARG A 172 29.61 -2.79 -9.28
CA ARG A 172 28.13 -2.76 -9.26
C ARG A 172 27.51 -2.06 -10.48
N GLU A 173 28.12 -0.96 -10.94
CA GLU A 173 27.63 -0.20 -12.10
C GLU A 173 27.58 -1.03 -13.40
N GLU A 174 28.35 -2.12 -13.51
CA GLU A 174 28.27 -3.01 -14.68
C GLU A 174 26.91 -3.71 -14.78
N TYR A 175 26.23 -3.90 -13.65
CA TYR A 175 24.89 -4.49 -13.60
C TYR A 175 23.80 -3.50 -14.01
N ASP A 176 24.04 -2.18 -13.84
CA ASP A 176 23.11 -1.09 -14.18
C ASP A 176 23.06 -0.77 -15.68
N ASN A 177 24.08 -1.16 -16.46
CA ASN A 177 24.34 -0.65 -17.82
C ASN A 177 23.75 -1.46 -18.99
N PHE A 178 22.79 -2.35 -18.74
CA PHE A 178 22.31 -3.31 -19.76
C PHE A 178 20.88 -3.05 -20.27
N PHE A 179 20.44 -1.78 -20.32
CA PHE A 179 19.19 -1.35 -20.98
C PHE A 179 19.41 -0.17 -21.94
#